data_AF-X1N861-F1
#
_entry.id   AF-X1N861-F1
#
_cell.length_a   1.000
_cell.length_b   1.000
_cell.length_c   1.000
_cell.angle_alpha   90.00
_cell.angle_beta   90.00
_cell.angle_gamma   90.00
#
_symmetry.space_group_name_H-M   'P 1'
#
loop_
_entity.id
_entity.type
_entity.pdbx_description
1 polymer ?
#
loop_
_entity_poly.entity_id
_entity_poly.type
_entity_poly.pdbx_seq_one_letter_code
_entity_poly.pdbx_strand_id
1 'polypeptide(L)' 'AVSTPEPGGISYKELIDSLLLLKNKKIIGADIVEYNPLAATPYASGSTVAEILRELILVMKS' A
#
# COMPACT_ATOMS: atom_id res chain seq x y z
N ALA A 1 8.86 -0.24 -7.20
CA ALA A 1 9.04 1.11 -6.62
C ALA A 1 8.03 2.00 -7.34
N VAL A 2 8.23 3.32 -7.41
CA VAL A 2 7.39 4.22 -8.21
C VAL A 2 8.23 4.93 -9.28
N SER A 3 7.59 5.48 -10.31
CA SER A 3 8.27 6.17 -11.41
C SER A 3 8.79 7.57 -11.03
N THR A 4 8.11 8.24 -10.09
CA THR A 4 8.41 9.61 -9.67
C THR A 4 8.59 9.66 -8.14
N PRO A 5 9.74 9.23 -7.61
CA PRO A 5 9.98 9.21 -6.17
C PRO A 5 10.23 10.63 -5.64
N GLU A 6 9.56 10.97 -4.52
CA GLU A 6 9.77 12.22 -3.79
C GLU A 6 10.34 11.93 -2.39
N PRO A 7 11.34 12.69 -1.91
CA PRO A 7 11.89 12.52 -0.57
C PRO A 7 10.90 12.97 0.52
N GLY A 8 11.06 12.43 1.74
CA GLY A 8 10.22 12.81 2.89
C GLY A 8 8.86 12.09 2.94
N GLY A 9 8.72 10.95 2.26
CA GLY A 9 7.52 10.12 2.34
C GLY A 9 7.34 9.37 3.67
N ILE A 10 6.24 8.62 3.76
CA ILE A 10 5.88 7.82 4.94
C ILE A 10 6.60 6.46 4.96
N SER A 11 6.80 5.93 6.16
CA SER A 11 7.21 4.54 6.35
C SER A 11 6.05 3.57 6.09
N TYR A 12 6.39 2.31 5.82
CA TYR A 12 5.39 1.24 5.70
C TYR A 12 4.51 1.12 6.96
N LYS A 13 5.12 1.21 8.15
CA LYS A 13 4.40 1.09 9.41
C LYS A 13 3.35 2.18 9.57
N GLU A 14 3.69 3.43 9.25
CA GLU A 14 2.74 4.55 9.30
C GLU A 14 1.58 4.36 8.31
N LEU A 15 1.84 3.79 7.14
CA LEU A 15 0.80 3.45 6.18
C LEU A 15 -0.17 2.39 6.75
N ILE A 16 0.35 1.29 7.32
CA ILE A 16 -0.50 0.25 7.91
C ILE A 16 -1.29 0.79 9.11
N ASP A 17 -0.63 1.53 10.01
CA ASP A 17 -1.28 2.15 11.16
C ASP A 17 -2.41 3.10 10.71
N SER A 18 -2.24 3.78 9.56
CA SER A 18 -3.29 4.62 8.95
C SER A 18 -4.43 3.80 8.33
N LEU A 19 -4.15 2.69 7.64
CA LEU A 19 -5.18 1.80 7.09
C LEU A 19 -6.08 1.22 8.18
N LEU A 20 -5.52 0.88 9.34
CA LEU A 20 -6.28 0.35 10.48
C LEU A 20 -7.31 1.33 11.04
N LEU A 21 -7.13 2.65 10.84
CA LEU A 21 -8.13 3.67 11.21
C LEU A 21 -9.42 3.56 10.38
N LEU A 22 -9.35 2.89 9.21
CA LEU A 22 -10.49 2.68 8.32
C LEU A 22 -11.29 1.41 8.66
N LYS A 23 -10.89 0.65 9.68
CA LYS A 23 -11.58 -0.57 10.11
C LYS A 23 -13.05 -0.29 10.47
N ASN A 24 -13.94 -1.22 10.13
CA ASN A 24 -15.39 -1.16 10.33
C ASN A 24 -16.09 -0.03 9.54
N LYS A 25 -15.42 0.59 8.56
CA LYS A 25 -16.07 1.52 7.61
C LYS A 25 -16.61 0.72 6.42
N LYS A 26 -17.72 1.18 5.86
CA LYS A 26 -18.29 0.61 4.63
C LYS A 26 -17.50 1.07 3.40
N ILE A 27 -16.36 0.44 3.14
CA ILE A 27 -15.53 0.72 1.97
C ILE A 27 -16.01 -0.16 0.80
N ILE A 28 -16.42 0.46 -0.30
CA ILE A 28 -16.99 -0.25 -1.46
C ILE A 28 -15.98 -0.54 -2.59
N GLY A 29 -14.77 0.00 -2.47
CA GLY A 29 -13.70 -0.15 -3.46
C GLY A 29 -12.41 0.56 -3.01
N ALA A 30 -11.28 0.11 -3.53
CA ALA A 30 -9.96 0.70 -3.35
C ALA A 30 -9.07 0.35 -4.56
N ASP A 31 -8.05 1.15 -4.81
CA ASP A 31 -7.00 0.91 -5.81
C ASP A 31 -5.60 1.08 -5.20
N ILE A 32 -4.60 0.52 -5.89
CA ILE A 32 -3.18 0.77 -5.62
C ILE A 32 -2.58 1.22 -6.95
N VAL A 33 -2.04 2.43 -6.98
CA VAL A 33 -1.51 3.07 -8.18
C VAL A 33 0.01 3.26 -8.09
N GLU A 34 0.62 3.67 -9.20
CA GLU A 34 2.04 4.07 -9.30
C GLU A 34 3.10 2.98 -9.05
N TYR A 35 2.72 1.73 -8.80
CA TYR A 35 3.68 0.64 -8.75
C TYR A 35 4.35 0.44 -10.12
N ASN A 36 5.68 0.62 -10.14
CA ASN A 36 6.53 0.34 -11.29
C ASN A 36 7.54 -0.77 -10.94
N PRO A 37 7.43 -1.99 -11.54
CA PRO A 37 8.32 -3.11 -11.29
C PRO A 37 9.73 -2.92 -11.90
N LEU A 38 9.88 -1.98 -12.84
CA LEU A 38 11.16 -1.72 -13.52
C LEU A 38 11.99 -0.64 -12.83
N ALA A 39 11.39 0.14 -11.93
CA ALA A 39 12.06 1.28 -11.26
C ALA A 39 13.04 0.87 -10.14
N ALA A 40 13.01 -0.37 -9.67
CA ALA A 40 13.95 -0.91 -8.69
C ALA A 40 13.99 -2.44 -8.82
N THR A 41 14.89 -3.10 -8.06
CA THR A 41 14.84 -4.57 -7.97
C THR A 41 13.43 -5.02 -7.57
N PRO A 42 12.77 -5.90 -8.36
CA PRO A 42 11.33 -6.13 -8.21
C PRO A 42 10.96 -6.71 -6.83
N TYR A 43 11.84 -7.54 -6.27
CA TYR A 43 11.52 -8.38 -5.11
C TYR A 43 11.11 -7.58 -3.87
N ALA A 44 11.85 -6.53 -3.50
CA ALA A 44 11.52 -5.75 -2.31
C ALA A 44 10.22 -4.96 -2.50
N SER A 45 10.13 -4.18 -3.57
CA SER A 45 8.98 -3.29 -3.79
C SER A 45 7.70 -4.00 -4.21
N GLY A 46 7.78 -5.12 -4.92
CA GLY A 46 6.63 -5.95 -5.25
C GLY A 46 6.03 -6.62 -4.01
N SER A 47 6.87 -7.12 -3.09
CA SER A 47 6.41 -7.69 -1.82
C SER A 47 5.69 -6.64 -0.97
N THR A 48 6.22 -5.42 -0.90
CA THR A 48 5.56 -4.30 -0.19
C THR A 48 4.17 -4.01 -0.75
N VAL A 49 3.99 -3.97 -2.07
CA VAL A 49 2.68 -3.74 -2.69
C VAL A 49 1.72 -4.91 -2.41
N ALA A 50 2.20 -6.15 -2.47
CA ALA A 50 1.38 -7.32 -2.15
C ALA A 50 0.92 -7.34 -0.68
N GLU A 51 1.77 -6.89 0.25
CA GLU A 51 1.39 -6.75 1.66
C GLU A 51 0.35 -5.64 1.86
N ILE A 52 0.52 -4.47 1.22
CA ILE A 52 -0.47 -3.39 1.27
C ILE A 52 -1.82 -3.87 0.72
N LEU A 53 -1.83 -4.62 -0.38
CA LEU A 53 -3.04 -5.23 -0.93
C LEU A 53 -3.72 -6.17 0.08
N ARG A 54 -2.95 -7.02 0.76
CA ARG A 54 -3.47 -7.89 1.82
C ARG A 54 -4.13 -7.08 2.94
N GLU A 55 -3.47 -6.03 3.42
CA GLU A 55 -4.00 -5.19 4.51
C GLU A 55 -5.27 -4.43 4.09
N LEU A 56 -5.31 -3.90 2.85
CA LEU A 56 -6.51 -3.29 2.28
C LEU A 56 -7.69 -4.27 2.24
N ILE A 57 -7.47 -5.50 1.75
CA ILE A 57 -8.51 -6.54 1.71
C ILE A 57 -9.04 -6.84 3.13
N LEU A 58 -8.17 -6.95 4.12
CA LEU A 58 -8.56 -7.22 5.50
C LEU A 58 -9.40 -6.10 6.10
N VAL A 59 -8.99 -4.85 5.89
CA VAL A 59 -9.73 -3.67 6.37
C VAL A 59 -11.09 -3.55 5.67
N MET A 60 -11.17 -3.81 4.36
CA MET A 60 -12.42 -3.72 3.60
C MET A 60 -13.41 -4.86 3.90
N LYS A 61 -12.92 -6.02 4.37
CA LYS A 61 -13.76 -7.14 4.81
C LYS A 61 -14.36 -6.91 6.22
N SER A 62 -13.79 -5.99 6.99
CA SER A 62 -14.07 -5.79 8.43
C SER A 62 -15.34 -5.01 8.72
#